data_AF-A0A816DMH7-F1
#
_entry.id   AF-A0A816DMH7-F1
#
_cell.length_a   1.000
_cell.length_b   1.000
_cell.length_c   1.000
_cell.angle_alpha   90.00
_cell.angle_beta   90.00
_cell.angle_gamma   90.00
#
_symmetry.space_group_name_H-M   'P 1'
#
loop_
_entity.id
_entity.type
_entity.pdbx_description
1 polymer ?
#
loop_
_entity_poly.entity_id
_entity_poly.type
_entity_poly.pdbx_seq_one_letter_code
_entity_poly.pdbx_strand_id
1 'polypeptide(L)'
;DWNPMYKTVLYPYNQNNYTPRTHVGYLKAAEEAVKKSSGCREINVEGIKGLSALTEIFSYPSQIIFDYMHLVCLGRIPTLIKRWCQIISKQNVQDIDDVLKQIRIPHNMKVSYTESIMAVDQWKAKNSRLFVLNIGVPICVSHLPILFASHFVIYSIAIKLLHAPKSDDEINLAQQLINYYCKTAP
;
A
#
# COMPACT_ATOMS: atom_id res chain seq x y z
N ASP A 1 1.97 5.95 -30.92
CA ASP A 1 3.32 5.56 -30.47
C ASP A 1 3.42 5.61 -28.96
N TRP A 2 3.31 4.44 -28.32
CA TRP A 2 3.25 4.27 -26.86
C TRP A 2 4.67 3.96 -26.37
N ASN A 3 5.33 4.90 -25.69
CA ASN A 3 6.70 4.73 -25.20
C ASN A 3 6.68 3.94 -23.87
N PRO A 4 7.22 2.71 -23.79
CA PRO A 4 7.17 1.84 -22.62
C PRO A 4 8.28 2.18 -21.60
N MET A 5 8.48 3.46 -21.28
CA MET A 5 9.46 3.87 -20.28
C MET A 5 9.01 3.45 -18.87
N TYR A 6 9.50 2.28 -18.48
CA TYR A 6 9.85 1.87 -17.11
C TYR A 6 8.74 1.87 -16.06
N LYS A 7 7.86 0.87 -16.13
CA LYS A 7 7.19 0.36 -14.91
C LYS A 7 8.24 -0.26 -14.00
N THR A 8 8.73 0.52 -13.04
CA THR A 8 9.68 0.07 -12.03
C THR A 8 8.92 -0.60 -10.89
N VAL A 9 9.23 -1.86 -10.62
CA VAL A 9 8.55 -2.63 -9.58
C VAL A 9 9.54 -2.89 -8.47
N LEU A 10 9.26 -2.24 -7.34
CA LEU A 10 10.14 -2.12 -6.19
C LEU A 10 9.73 -3.14 -5.14
N TYR A 11 10.12 -4.40 -5.33
CA TYR A 11 10.03 -5.43 -4.29
C TYR A 11 11.12 -6.50 -4.46
N PRO A 12 11.84 -6.89 -3.38
CA PRO A 12 11.78 -6.32 -2.04
C PRO A 12 12.49 -4.96 -2.03
N TYR A 13 11.94 -4.00 -1.29
CA TYR A 13 12.60 -2.71 -1.12
C TYR A 13 13.78 -2.87 -0.15
N ASN A 14 15.01 -2.77 -0.66
CA ASN A 14 16.22 -2.74 0.16
C ASN A 14 16.65 -1.28 0.38
N GLN A 15 16.68 -0.83 1.64
CA GLN A 15 17.11 0.53 1.97
C GLN A 15 18.55 0.74 1.46
N ASN A 16 18.71 1.72 0.56
CA ASN A 16 19.99 2.23 0.03
C ASN A 16 20.66 1.46 -1.12
N ASN A 17 20.11 0.35 -1.62
CA ASN A 17 20.65 -0.30 -2.82
C ASN A 17 19.56 -1.06 -3.59
N TYR A 18 18.76 -0.32 -4.36
CA TYR A 18 17.61 -0.88 -5.09
C TYR A 18 17.93 -1.12 -6.56
N THR A 19 17.65 -2.33 -7.03
CA THR A 19 17.66 -2.69 -8.44
C THR A 19 16.25 -3.07 -8.88
N PRO A 20 15.72 -2.50 -9.97
CA PRO A 20 14.42 -2.91 -10.51
C PRO A 20 14.38 -4.42 -10.74
N ARG A 21 13.29 -5.09 -10.33
CA ARG A 21 13.13 -6.51 -10.61
C ARG A 21 12.96 -6.76 -12.11
N THR A 22 13.79 -7.64 -12.66
CA THR A 22 13.69 -8.11 -14.04
C THR A 22 12.81 -9.35 -14.13
N HIS A 23 12.37 -9.70 -15.35
CA HIS A 23 11.62 -10.94 -15.59
C HIS A 23 12.40 -12.19 -15.21
N VAL A 24 13.69 -12.23 -15.55
CA VAL A 24 14.58 -13.32 -15.15
C VAL A 24 14.69 -13.41 -13.63
N GLY A 25 14.81 -12.28 -12.94
CA GLY A 25 14.83 -12.24 -11.47
C GLY A 25 13.52 -12.75 -10.86
N TYR A 26 12.38 -12.36 -11.44
CA TYR A 26 11.07 -12.86 -11.04
C TYR A 26 10.97 -14.38 -11.18
N LEU A 27 11.36 -14.94 -12.32
CA LEU A 27 11.30 -16.39 -12.57
C LEU A 27 12.19 -17.18 -11.58
N LYS A 28 13.41 -16.69 -11.32
CA LYS A 28 14.31 -17.33 -10.34
C LYS A 28 13.68 -17.39 -8.94
N ALA A 29 13.14 -16.27 -8.46
CA ALA A 29 12.46 -16.23 -7.17
C ALA A 29 11.18 -17.08 -7.14
N ALA A 30 10.44 -17.15 -8.25
CA ALA A 30 9.28 -18.01 -8.40
C ALA A 30 9.64 -19.50 -8.32
N GLU A 31 10.67 -19.93 -9.04
CA GLU A 31 11.19 -21.31 -8.98
C GLU A 31 11.72 -21.65 -7.59
N GLU A 32 12.42 -20.71 -6.94
CA GLU A 32 12.90 -20.89 -5.58
C GLU A 32 11.74 -21.04 -4.59
N ALA A 33 10.67 -20.26 -4.74
CA ALA A 33 9.46 -20.40 -3.93
C ALA A 33 8.83 -21.78 -4.10
N VAL A 34 8.72 -22.29 -5.34
CA VAL A 34 8.22 -23.64 -5.61
C VAL A 34 9.12 -24.70 -5.00
N LYS A 35 10.44 -24.60 -5.17
CA LYS A 35 11.42 -25.57 -4.60
C LYS A 35 11.38 -25.61 -3.08
N LYS A 36 11.22 -24.45 -2.43
CA LYS A 36 11.12 -24.34 -0.96
C LYS A 36 9.75 -24.74 -0.44
N SER A 37 8.70 -24.68 -1.28
CA SER A 37 7.36 -25.11 -0.91
C SER A 37 7.30 -26.63 -0.81
N SER A 38 7.55 -27.16 0.39
CA SER A 38 7.44 -28.57 0.71
C SER A 38 6.10 -28.87 1.39
N GLY A 39 5.29 -29.76 0.81
CA GLY A 39 3.98 -30.16 1.35
C GLY A 39 2.94 -29.04 1.29
N CYS A 40 2.14 -28.85 2.35
CA CYS A 40 1.08 -27.83 2.42
C CYS A 40 1.56 -26.42 2.83
N ARG A 41 2.87 -26.17 2.92
CA ARG A 41 3.40 -24.89 3.41
C ARG A 41 3.84 -24.03 2.24
N GLU A 42 3.00 -23.06 1.87
CA GLU A 42 3.38 -22.02 0.89
C GLU A 42 4.55 -21.20 1.45
N ILE A 43 5.67 -21.19 0.73
CA ILE A 43 6.80 -20.33 1.05
C ILE A 43 6.85 -19.18 0.04
N ASN A 44 6.89 -17.97 0.57
CA ASN A 44 7.05 -16.76 -0.22
C ASN A 44 8.53 -16.41 -0.31
N VAL A 45 9.06 -16.28 -1.53
CA VAL A 45 10.42 -15.79 -1.78
C VAL A 45 10.29 -14.42 -2.43
N GLU A 46 10.74 -13.40 -1.71
CA GLU A 46 10.69 -12.01 -2.16
C GLU A 46 9.33 -11.61 -2.78
N GLY A 47 8.24 -11.86 -2.06
CA GLY A 47 6.90 -11.48 -2.44
C GLY A 47 6.25 -12.43 -3.44
N ILE A 48 6.97 -13.41 -3.98
CA ILE A 48 6.49 -14.36 -4.98
C ILE A 48 6.17 -15.69 -4.33
N LYS A 49 4.98 -16.23 -4.63
CA LYS A 49 4.51 -17.53 -4.14
C LYS A 49 4.92 -18.70 -5.03
N GLY A 50 5.18 -18.44 -6.30
CA GLY A 50 5.54 -19.47 -7.27
C GLY A 50 5.33 -19.02 -8.71
N LEU A 51 5.45 -19.97 -9.62
CA LEU A 51 5.22 -19.77 -11.05
C LEU A 51 3.73 -19.58 -11.34
N SER A 52 3.44 -18.81 -12.39
CA SER A 52 2.09 -18.65 -12.93
C SER A 52 2.12 -19.01 -14.40
N ALA A 53 1.08 -19.66 -14.93
CA ALA A 53 0.98 -19.91 -16.38
C ALA A 53 1.12 -18.62 -17.21
N LEU A 54 0.78 -17.47 -16.62
CA LEU A 54 0.92 -16.17 -17.28
C LEU A 54 2.37 -15.69 -17.44
N THR A 55 3.36 -16.30 -16.77
CA THR A 55 4.77 -15.90 -16.93
C THR A 55 5.35 -16.29 -18.29
N GLU A 56 4.73 -17.24 -18.99
CA GLU A 56 5.09 -17.60 -20.38
C GLU A 56 4.59 -16.58 -21.39
N ILE A 57 3.53 -15.83 -21.04
CA ILE A 57 2.84 -14.89 -21.92
C ILE A 57 3.32 -13.46 -21.64
N PHE A 58 3.54 -13.11 -20.37
CA PHE A 58 3.90 -11.77 -19.93
C PHE A 58 5.27 -11.73 -19.26
N SER A 59 6.01 -10.68 -19.59
CA SER A 59 7.23 -10.29 -18.89
C SER A 59 6.89 -9.60 -17.57
N TYR A 60 6.85 -10.37 -16.50
CA TYR A 60 6.74 -9.86 -15.14
C TYR A 60 8.02 -9.10 -14.76
N PRO A 61 7.95 -8.03 -13.97
CA PRO A 61 6.73 -7.36 -13.55
C PRO A 61 6.34 -6.21 -14.50
N SER A 62 7.13 -5.95 -15.55
CA SER A 62 6.99 -4.83 -16.50
C SER A 62 5.70 -4.81 -17.30
N GLN A 63 5.13 -5.97 -17.64
CA GLN A 63 3.92 -6.08 -18.46
C GLN A 63 2.64 -6.28 -17.65
N ILE A 64 2.74 -6.26 -16.32
CA ILE A 64 1.58 -6.43 -15.44
C ILE A 64 1.09 -5.05 -14.98
N ILE A 65 -0.23 -4.93 -14.85
CA ILE A 65 -0.85 -3.75 -14.27
C ILE A 65 -0.91 -3.96 -12.77
N PHE A 66 -0.20 -3.11 -12.04
CA PHE A 66 -0.31 -3.03 -10.59
C PHE A 66 -1.59 -2.29 -10.24
N ASP A 67 -2.49 -2.98 -9.55
CA ASP A 67 -3.76 -2.41 -9.18
C ASP A 67 -3.67 -1.67 -7.84
N TYR A 68 -4.08 -0.41 -7.87
CA TYR A 68 -4.17 0.48 -6.71
C TYR A 68 -5.02 -0.13 -5.60
N MET A 69 -6.14 -0.80 -5.94
CA MET A 69 -7.05 -1.35 -4.94
C MET A 69 -6.35 -2.41 -4.09
N HIS A 70 -5.63 -3.34 -4.70
CA HIS A 70 -4.93 -4.40 -3.96
C HIS A 70 -3.65 -3.90 -3.27
N LEU A 71 -2.86 -3.05 -3.93
CA LEU A 71 -1.61 -2.60 -3.35
C LEU A 71 -1.82 -1.61 -2.20
N VAL A 72 -2.71 -0.64 -2.39
CA VAL A 72 -2.91 0.46 -1.44
C VAL A 72 -4.07 0.17 -0.50
N CYS A 73 -5.27 -0.02 -1.04
CA CYS A 73 -6.48 -0.06 -0.23
C CYS A 73 -6.59 -1.35 0.60
N LEU A 74 -6.33 -2.51 0.00
CA LEU A 74 -6.42 -3.80 0.68
C LEU A 74 -5.07 -4.27 1.24
N GLY A 75 -3.96 -3.74 0.71
CA GLY A 75 -2.61 -4.09 1.15
C GLY A 75 -2.06 -3.13 2.21
N ARG A 76 -1.58 -1.97 1.76
CA ARG A 76 -0.78 -1.08 2.60
C ARG A 76 -1.58 -0.43 3.73
N ILE A 77 -2.81 0.02 3.49
CA ILE A 77 -3.60 0.73 4.51
C ILE A 77 -3.93 -0.16 5.72
N PRO A 78 -4.48 -1.37 5.55
CA PRO A 78 -4.66 -2.30 6.67
C PRO A 78 -3.37 -2.61 7.43
N THR A 79 -2.26 -2.78 6.70
CA THR A 79 -0.95 -3.06 7.31
C THR A 79 -0.48 -1.90 8.20
N LEU A 80 -0.62 -0.66 7.73
CA LEU A 80 -0.26 0.52 8.51
C LEU A 80 -1.14 0.68 9.75
N ILE A 81 -2.45 0.58 9.58
CA ILE A 81 -3.42 0.74 10.67
C ILE A 81 -3.17 -0.29 11.77
N LYS A 82 -2.97 -1.57 11.42
CA LYS A 82 -2.62 -2.62 12.39
C LYS A 82 -1.39 -2.26 13.21
N ARG A 83 -0.34 -1.76 12.56
CA ARG A 83 0.90 -1.35 13.22
C ARG A 83 0.66 -0.16 14.16
N TRP A 84 -0.15 0.81 13.76
CA TRP A 84 -0.48 1.94 14.63
C TRP A 84 -1.25 1.51 15.86
N CYS A 85 -2.26 0.63 15.70
CA CYS A 85 -3.06 0.09 16.80
C CYS A 85 -2.24 -0.69 17.85
N GLN A 86 -1.04 -1.18 17.48
CA GLN A 86 -0.12 -1.80 18.44
C GLN A 86 0.65 -0.79 19.29
N ILE A 87 0.75 0.47 18.84
CA ILE A 87 1.60 1.51 19.43
C ILE A 87 0.77 2.51 20.23
N ILE A 88 -0.45 2.83 19.78
CA ILE A 88 -1.30 3.81 20.44
C ILE A 88 -2.04 3.23 21.64
N SER A 89 -2.46 4.11 22.55
CA SER A 89 -3.23 3.73 23.73
C SER A 89 -4.63 3.23 23.34
N LYS A 90 -5.25 2.44 24.23
CA LYS A 90 -6.65 2.02 24.07
C LYS A 90 -7.61 3.21 23.98
N GLN A 91 -7.30 4.31 24.68
CA GLN A 91 -8.09 5.53 24.61
C GLN A 91 -8.03 6.14 23.21
N ASN A 92 -6.84 6.25 22.60
CA ASN A 92 -6.71 6.77 21.24
C ASN A 92 -7.44 5.89 20.22
N VAL A 93 -7.44 4.55 20.39
CA VAL A 93 -8.23 3.65 19.55
C VAL A 93 -9.72 4.00 19.65
N GLN A 94 -10.23 4.16 20.87
CA GLN A 94 -11.63 4.52 21.10
C GLN A 94 -11.98 5.88 20.50
N ASP A 95 -11.13 6.88 20.69
CA ASP A 95 -11.34 8.22 20.14
C ASP A 95 -11.39 8.18 18.60
N ILE A 96 -10.51 7.41 17.97
CA ILE A 96 -10.52 7.23 16.51
C ILE A 96 -11.82 6.54 16.07
N ASP A 97 -12.27 5.51 16.78
CA ASP A 97 -13.52 4.81 16.47
C ASP A 97 -14.72 5.75 16.55
N ASP A 98 -14.76 6.62 17.55
CA ASP A 98 -15.82 7.59 17.73
C ASP A 98 -15.81 8.64 16.62
N VAL A 99 -14.62 9.12 16.22
CA VAL A 99 -14.47 9.99 15.05
C VAL A 99 -14.99 9.27 13.80
N LEU A 100 -14.51 8.05 13.53
CA LEU A 100 -14.89 7.29 12.32
C LEU A 100 -16.39 7.05 12.20
N LYS A 101 -17.08 6.78 13.32
CA LYS A 101 -18.54 6.61 13.38
C LYS A 101 -19.31 7.91 13.13
N GLN A 102 -18.74 9.04 13.52
CA GLN A 102 -19.39 10.36 13.43
C GLN A 102 -19.10 11.11 12.12
N ILE A 103 -18.15 10.65 11.30
CA ILE A 103 -17.82 11.30 10.03
C ILE A 103 -19.05 11.33 9.12
N ARG A 104 -19.41 12.55 8.70
CA ARG A 104 -20.45 12.79 7.70
C ARG A 104 -19.86 12.69 6.31
N ILE A 105 -20.22 11.62 5.61
CA ILE A 105 -19.76 11.34 4.26
C ILE A 105 -20.84 11.84 3.27
N PRO A 106 -20.46 12.53 2.17
CA PRO A 106 -21.37 12.89 1.09
C PRO A 106 -22.29 11.73 0.65
N HIS A 107 -23.56 12.04 0.38
CA HIS A 107 -24.62 11.06 0.09
C HIS A 107 -24.32 10.12 -1.10
N ASN A 108 -23.48 10.56 -2.04
CA ASN A 108 -23.06 9.78 -3.20
C ASN A 108 -21.98 8.73 -2.88
N MET A 109 -21.36 8.78 -1.70
CA MET A 109 -20.36 7.82 -1.25
C MET A 109 -20.97 6.86 -0.22
N LYS A 110 -21.22 5.62 -0.66
CA LYS A 110 -21.76 4.55 0.20
C LYS A 110 -20.66 3.91 1.05
N VAL A 111 -20.08 4.65 1.99
CA VAL A 111 -19.06 4.17 2.93
C VAL A 111 -19.51 4.45 4.36
N SER A 112 -19.31 3.48 5.24
CA SER A 112 -19.57 3.61 6.68
C SER A 112 -18.48 2.86 7.44
N TYR A 113 -18.09 3.39 8.59
CA TYR A 113 -17.16 2.74 9.52
C TYR A 113 -17.96 2.33 10.75
N THR A 114 -18.37 1.05 10.78
CA THR A 114 -19.16 0.48 11.89
C THR A 114 -18.29 -0.22 12.91
N GLU A 115 -17.26 -0.91 12.41
CA GLU A 115 -16.32 -1.66 13.23
C GLU A 115 -15.22 -0.77 13.80
N SER A 116 -14.60 -1.24 14.88
CA SER A 116 -13.38 -0.65 15.40
C SER A 116 -12.28 -0.60 14.33
N ILE A 117 -11.42 0.42 14.38
CA ILE A 117 -10.23 0.56 13.55
C ILE A 117 -9.29 -0.63 13.69
N MET A 118 -9.33 -1.36 14.82
CA MET A 118 -8.59 -2.61 14.99
C MET A 118 -9.05 -3.71 14.02
N ALA A 119 -10.31 -3.69 13.59
CA ALA A 119 -10.89 -4.62 12.63
C ALA A 119 -10.70 -4.17 11.17
N VAL A 120 -9.60 -3.47 10.87
CA VAL A 120 -9.30 -2.94 9.53
C VAL A 120 -9.28 -4.01 8.42
N ASP A 121 -9.07 -5.28 8.76
CA ASP A 121 -9.18 -6.38 7.78
C ASP A 121 -10.59 -6.57 7.21
N GLN A 122 -11.61 -6.11 7.94
CA GLN A 122 -13.00 -6.14 7.49
C GLN A 122 -13.33 -4.96 6.58
N TRP A 123 -12.41 -4.01 6.40
CA TRP A 123 -12.63 -2.86 5.55
C TRP A 123 -12.63 -3.27 4.08
N LYS A 124 -13.68 -2.85 3.37
CA LYS A 124 -13.70 -2.93 1.90
C LYS A 124 -12.73 -1.90 1.33
N ALA A 125 -12.29 -2.11 0.09
CA ALA A 125 -11.34 -1.18 -0.54
C ALA A 125 -11.81 0.28 -0.57
N LYS A 126 -13.13 0.52 -0.68
CA LYS A 126 -13.72 1.86 -0.60
C LYS A 126 -13.50 2.56 0.75
N ASN A 127 -13.47 1.81 1.86
CA ASN A 127 -13.19 2.34 3.19
C ASN A 127 -11.74 2.79 3.28
N SER A 128 -10.79 1.93 2.88
CA SER A 128 -9.37 2.28 2.87
C SER A 128 -9.05 3.41 1.90
N ARG A 129 -9.73 3.46 0.75
CA ARG A 129 -9.64 4.55 -0.22
C ARG A 129 -10.09 5.88 0.39
N LEU A 130 -11.27 5.92 1.01
CA LEU A 130 -11.74 7.13 1.68
C LEU A 130 -10.80 7.55 2.80
N PHE A 131 -10.26 6.58 3.55
CA PHE A 131 -9.27 6.80 4.59
C PHE A 131 -8.00 7.46 4.04
N VAL A 132 -7.31 6.84 3.08
CA VAL A 132 -6.04 7.38 2.58
C VAL A 132 -6.18 8.71 1.85
N LEU A 133 -7.29 8.92 1.14
CA LEU A 133 -7.48 10.11 0.31
C LEU A 133 -8.07 11.30 1.06
N ASN A 134 -8.87 11.09 2.12
CA ASN A 134 -9.67 12.18 2.69
C ASN A 134 -9.55 12.29 4.21
N ILE A 135 -9.82 11.22 4.94
CA ILE A 135 -10.06 11.33 6.40
C ILE A 135 -8.88 10.87 7.26
N GLY A 136 -7.96 10.08 6.72
CA GLY A 136 -6.91 9.44 7.50
C GLY A 136 -5.89 10.44 8.04
N VAL A 137 -5.55 11.49 7.27
CA VAL A 137 -4.55 12.48 7.68
C VAL A 137 -4.96 13.22 8.96
N PRO A 138 -6.14 13.86 9.05
CA PRO A 138 -6.53 14.54 10.28
C PRO A 138 -6.60 13.58 11.48
N ILE A 139 -7.13 12.37 11.28
CA ILE A 139 -7.15 11.33 12.33
C ILE A 139 -5.73 11.00 12.81
N CYS A 140 -4.80 10.78 11.88
CA CYS A 140 -3.43 10.40 12.23
C CYS A 140 -2.69 11.51 12.98
N VAL A 141 -2.86 12.77 12.57
CA VAL A 141 -2.22 13.92 13.22
C VAL A 141 -2.74 14.11 14.65
N SER A 142 -4.02 13.83 14.90
CA SER A 142 -4.61 13.98 16.24
C SER A 142 -4.28 12.85 17.21
N HIS A 143 -4.08 11.62 16.72
CA HIS A 143 -4.03 10.43 17.59
C HIS A 143 -2.74 9.61 17.51
N LEU A 144 -1.88 9.83 16.51
CA LEU A 144 -0.60 9.11 16.39
C LEU A 144 0.58 9.96 16.87
N PRO A 145 1.68 9.33 17.33
CA PRO A 145 2.93 10.05 17.53
C PRO A 145 3.37 10.75 16.24
N ILE A 146 3.97 11.93 16.39
CA ILE A 146 4.29 12.84 15.27
C ILE A 146 5.08 12.18 14.14
N LEU A 147 5.98 11.24 14.48
CA LEU A 147 6.77 10.49 13.50
C LEU A 147 5.87 9.65 12.56
N PHE A 148 4.92 8.90 13.12
CA PHE A 148 4.01 8.05 12.33
C PHE A 148 2.99 8.89 11.56
N ALA A 149 2.47 9.96 12.18
CA ALA A 149 1.56 10.88 11.52
C ALA A 149 2.22 11.53 10.29
N SER A 150 3.43 12.08 10.46
CA SER A 150 4.19 12.71 9.37
C SER A 150 4.53 11.72 8.26
N HIS A 151 4.91 10.49 8.62
CA HIS A 151 5.17 9.42 7.66
C HIS A 151 3.92 9.07 6.83
N PHE A 152 2.76 9.00 7.48
CA PHE A 152 1.49 8.77 6.79
C PHE A 152 1.06 9.95 5.91
N VAL A 153 1.31 11.20 6.33
CA VAL A 153 1.01 12.39 5.52
C VAL A 153 1.73 12.33 4.18
N ILE A 154 3.02 12.02 4.18
CA ILE A 154 3.82 11.87 2.95
C ILE A 154 3.21 10.82 2.03
N TYR A 155 2.87 9.65 2.60
CA TYR A 155 2.24 8.57 1.84
C TYR A 155 0.88 8.99 1.27
N SER A 156 0.02 9.59 2.08
CA SER A 156 -1.31 10.05 1.67
C SER A 156 -1.22 11.05 0.53
N ILE A 157 -0.30 12.03 0.60
CA ILE A 157 -0.09 13.01 -0.47
C ILE A 157 0.36 12.31 -1.76
N ALA A 158 1.36 11.42 -1.68
CA ALA A 158 1.84 10.68 -2.85
C ALA A 158 0.72 9.87 -3.51
N ILE A 159 -0.11 9.20 -2.71
CA ILE A 159 -1.24 8.43 -3.21
C ILE A 159 -2.32 9.34 -3.82
N LYS A 160 -2.60 10.52 -3.25
CA LYS A 160 -3.55 11.48 -3.82
C LYS A 160 -3.10 11.97 -5.19
N LEU A 161 -1.82 12.32 -5.34
CA LEU A 161 -1.23 12.73 -6.62
C LEU A 161 -1.35 11.61 -7.67
N LEU A 162 -1.02 10.37 -7.29
CA LEU A 162 -1.13 9.22 -8.20
C LEU A 162 -2.58 8.80 -8.50
N HIS A 163 -3.53 9.16 -7.64
CA HIS A 163 -4.93 8.77 -7.81
C HIS A 163 -5.62 9.58 -8.93
N ALA A 164 -5.26 10.85 -9.10
CA ALA A 164 -5.81 11.71 -10.14
C ALA A 164 -4.77 12.77 -10.59
N PRO A 165 -3.68 12.35 -11.24
CA PRO A 165 -2.62 13.27 -11.65
C PRO A 165 -3.10 14.22 -12.75
N LYS A 166 -2.69 15.48 -12.67
CA LYS A 166 -3.00 16.55 -13.63
C LYS A 166 -1.84 16.86 -14.57
N SER A 167 -0.62 16.43 -14.21
CA SER A 167 0.59 16.62 -15.01
C SER A 167 1.63 15.53 -14.70
N ASP A 168 2.61 15.40 -15.60
CA ASP A 168 3.77 14.52 -15.37
C ASP A 168 4.60 14.97 -14.16
N ASP A 169 4.61 16.28 -13.86
CA ASP A 169 5.27 16.81 -12.66
C ASP A 169 4.65 16.30 -11.36
N GLU A 170 3.31 16.16 -11.30
CA GLU A 170 2.63 15.57 -10.14
C GLU A 170 2.99 14.09 -9.98
N ILE A 171 3.16 13.36 -11.09
CA ILE A 171 3.60 11.95 -11.08
C ILE A 171 5.05 11.86 -10.57
N ASN A 172 5.95 12.73 -11.08
CA ASN A 172 7.34 12.79 -10.66
C ASN A 172 7.46 13.13 -9.16
N LEU A 173 6.69 14.12 -8.69
CA LEU A 173 6.64 14.48 -7.28
C LEU A 173 6.13 13.31 -6.43
N ALA A 174 5.07 12.62 -6.86
CA ALA A 174 4.56 11.47 -6.14
C ALA A 174 5.60 10.35 -6.06
N GLN A 175 6.36 10.11 -7.13
CA GLN A 175 7.45 9.15 -7.12
C GLN A 175 8.54 9.54 -6.12
N GLN A 176 8.92 10.82 -6.06
CA GLN A 176 9.88 11.32 -5.05
C GLN A 176 9.36 11.13 -3.63
N LEU A 177 8.08 11.41 -3.39
CA LEU A 177 7.45 11.23 -2.07
C LEU A 177 7.37 9.75 -1.67
N ILE A 178 7.04 8.83 -2.58
CA ILE A 178 7.08 7.38 -2.32
C ILE A 178 8.51 6.93 -2.01
N ASN A 179 9.50 7.40 -2.77
CA ASN A 179 10.90 7.08 -2.50
C ASN A 179 11.35 7.57 -1.13
N TYR A 180 11.00 8.80 -0.77
CA TYR A 180 11.27 9.35 0.56
C TYR A 180 10.58 8.54 1.66
N TYR A 181 9.29 8.28 1.50
CA TYR A 181 8.50 7.43 2.41
C TYR A 181 9.14 6.07 2.67
N CYS A 182 9.62 5.39 1.62
CA CYS A 182 10.27 4.09 1.75
C CYS A 182 11.65 4.20 2.44
N LYS A 183 12.43 5.25 2.16
CA LYS A 183 13.73 5.49 2.82
C LYS A 183 13.59 5.79 4.30
N THR A 184 12.55 6.53 4.69
CA THR A 184 12.35 7.00 6.07
C THR A 184 11.32 6.17 6.83
N ALA A 185 11.07 4.92 6.42
CA ALA A 185 10.13 4.05 7.10
C ALA A 185 10.56 3.82 8.57
N PRO A 186 9.73 4.20 9.56
CA PRO A 186 9.99 3.97 10.98
C PRO A 186 9.73 2.52 11.39
#